data_AF-A0A5J4K9J6-F1
#
_entry.id   AF-A0A5J4K9J6-F1
#
_cell.length_a   1.000
_cell.length_b   1.000
_cell.length_c   1.000
_cell.angle_alpha   90.00
_cell.angle_beta   90.00
_cell.angle_gamma   90.00
#
_symmetry.space_group_name_H-M   'P 1'
#
loop_
_entity.id
_entity.type
_entity.pdbx_description
1 polymer ?
#
loop_
_entity_poly.entity_id
_entity_poly.type
_entity_poly.pdbx_seq_one_letter_code
_entity_poly.pdbx_strand_id
1 'polypeptide(L)'
;MKPFRFEQPTRPGPATGSNSSYSSGSNSSGGLQPLSPLPTTRPLGQFGSGAPRRRPWLPTIIVGLALVASLVVLLVSGGLNLLPFAHSSGTKSQPAGAGATSDVIGHVFFLSSGQVNVSTSQGIADQVQVDLSKVPPPAPGKAYYAWLQSDNSVESQSILLGKLALSQGTAQLFYKGDPQHTNLLAIASRFLVTEEDAATTPTVPSLDRSTWRYLAVIPNTPDPQDSEHHYSLLDHLRHLLALDPTLQKLGLPGGLDIWLFRNGQKILEWAGAARDDWNHGSTDLMHRQFIRILDYLDGIEFLGNDVPAGSPVLVDPHIGRVGLLQFDANQQPPGYLHHIGIHLEGVVQSPGSTREQQELAQQITEALNKVQSLYQQIRQDAIQLVHMSSSQLRQPAALALLDTLVKQAQDAFVGQFDPQTGELQDGVTQIHYAIERLATLDVTPLNNSSSATQQ
;
A
#
# COMPACT_ATOMS: atom_id res chain seq x y z
N MET A 1 -11.76 37.52 -11.53
CA MET A 1 -12.29 38.03 -12.82
C MET A 1 -11.18 38.77 -13.56
N LYS A 2 -11.06 38.53 -14.87
CA LYS A 2 -9.99 38.84 -15.85
C LYS A 2 -8.75 37.90 -15.83
N PRO A 3 -8.47 37.18 -16.94
CA PRO A 3 -7.38 36.22 -17.05
C PRO A 3 -6.13 36.81 -17.72
N PHE A 4 -4.96 36.29 -17.35
CA PHE A 4 -3.68 36.53 -18.03
C PHE A 4 -3.47 35.51 -19.16
N ARG A 5 -3.08 36.03 -20.33
CA ARG A 5 -2.83 35.34 -21.60
C ARG A 5 -1.31 35.16 -21.75
N PHE A 6 -0.86 33.95 -22.03
CA PHE A 6 0.53 33.67 -22.42
C PHE A 6 0.72 33.92 -23.93
N GLU A 7 1.71 34.73 -24.28
CA GLU A 7 2.20 34.91 -25.65
C GLU A 7 3.28 33.86 -25.99
N GLN A 8 3.25 33.37 -27.23
CA GLN A 8 4.31 32.55 -27.84
C GLN A 8 5.37 33.45 -28.50
N PRO A 9 6.66 33.06 -28.48
CA PRO A 9 7.69 33.76 -29.24
C PRO A 9 7.73 33.32 -30.71
N THR A 10 8.11 34.29 -31.53
CA THR A 10 8.13 34.34 -32.99
C THR A 10 9.30 33.58 -33.64
N ARG A 11 9.06 33.16 -34.89
CA ARG A 11 10.02 32.54 -35.83
C ARG A 11 10.66 33.64 -36.70
N PRO A 12 11.97 33.59 -37.05
CA PRO A 12 12.54 34.44 -38.10
C PRO A 12 12.36 33.84 -39.50
N GLY A 13 12.27 34.73 -40.49
CA GLY A 13 11.85 34.51 -41.87
C GLY A 13 12.88 33.92 -42.85
N PRO A 14 12.55 33.95 -44.17
CA PRO A 14 13.06 33.01 -45.16
C PRO A 14 14.17 33.56 -46.07
N ALA A 15 14.88 32.65 -46.73
CA ALA A 15 15.78 32.91 -47.85
C ALA A 15 15.30 32.20 -49.14
N THR A 16 15.58 32.88 -50.24
CA THR A 16 15.09 32.80 -51.63
C THR A 16 15.69 31.70 -52.51
N GLY A 17 14.97 31.33 -53.59
CA GLY A 17 15.48 30.72 -54.83
C GLY A 17 14.40 29.94 -55.60
N SER A 18 13.75 30.56 -56.60
CA SER A 18 13.77 30.22 -58.06
C SER A 18 13.40 28.76 -58.43
N ASN A 19 12.61 28.40 -59.46
CA ASN A 19 12.12 29.07 -60.67
C ASN A 19 11.03 28.18 -61.36
N SER A 20 10.14 28.81 -62.17
CA SER A 20 9.53 28.31 -63.44
C SER A 20 8.40 27.24 -63.41
N SER A 21 7.11 27.58 -63.62
CA SER A 21 6.31 27.72 -64.89
C SER A 21 6.00 26.37 -65.60
N TYR A 22 4.76 25.91 -65.89
CA TYR A 22 3.65 26.39 -66.76
C TYR A 22 2.33 25.63 -66.38
N SER A 23 1.13 26.24 -66.30
CA SER A 23 0.07 26.41 -67.36
C SER A 23 -0.34 25.08 -68.05
N SER A 24 -1.61 24.68 -68.29
CA SER A 24 -2.95 25.31 -68.28
C SER A 24 -4.04 24.30 -68.75
N GLY A 25 -5.30 24.53 -68.34
CA GLY A 25 -6.57 24.36 -69.10
C GLY A 25 -7.10 22.92 -69.31
N SER A 26 -8.31 22.49 -68.94
CA SER A 26 -9.70 23.00 -68.98
C SER A 26 -10.57 22.35 -70.09
N ASN A 27 -11.68 21.75 -69.63
CA ASN A 27 -12.98 21.53 -70.27
C ASN A 27 -13.13 20.54 -71.46
N SER A 28 -14.05 19.58 -71.31
CA SER A 28 -15.36 19.65 -72.00
C SER A 28 -16.30 18.50 -71.63
N SER A 29 -17.59 18.80 -71.76
CA SER A 29 -18.79 18.07 -71.36
C SER A 29 -19.23 17.05 -72.42
N GLY A 30 -19.90 15.98 -72.00
CA GLY A 30 -20.68 15.11 -72.90
C GLY A 30 -21.44 14.05 -72.12
N GLY A 31 -22.77 14.13 -72.10
CA GLY A 31 -23.64 13.14 -71.47
C GLY A 31 -24.28 12.20 -72.49
N LEU A 32 -24.35 10.90 -72.16
CA LEU A 32 -25.33 9.90 -72.64
C LEU A 32 -25.42 8.77 -71.57
N GLN A 33 -26.63 8.40 -71.14
CA GLN A 33 -26.93 7.21 -70.32
C GLN A 33 -27.19 5.97 -71.24
N PRO A 34 -27.48 4.76 -70.72
CA PRO A 34 -26.68 3.91 -69.83
C PRO A 34 -26.46 2.51 -70.43
N LEU A 35 -25.35 1.84 -70.13
CA LEU A 35 -25.22 0.38 -70.30
C LEU A 35 -24.73 -0.21 -68.98
N SER A 36 -25.43 -1.26 -68.55
CA SER A 36 -25.30 -1.95 -67.27
C SER A 36 -23.87 -2.40 -66.94
N PRO A 37 -23.34 -2.11 -65.74
CA PRO A 37 -22.13 -2.76 -65.26
C PRO A 37 -22.40 -4.06 -64.50
N LEU A 38 -21.43 -4.96 -64.63
CA LEU A 38 -21.22 -6.25 -63.96
C LEU A 38 -21.54 -6.24 -62.45
N PRO A 39 -21.79 -7.43 -61.84
CA PRO A 39 -21.96 -7.54 -60.40
C PRO A 39 -20.66 -7.22 -59.67
N THR A 40 -20.58 -6.01 -59.12
CA THR A 40 -19.53 -5.60 -58.19
C THR A 40 -19.77 -6.27 -56.84
N THR A 41 -18.73 -6.95 -56.37
CA THR A 41 -18.53 -7.41 -54.99
C THR A 41 -19.00 -6.38 -53.97
N ARG A 42 -19.94 -6.77 -53.10
CA ARG A 42 -20.41 -5.92 -52.00
C ARG A 42 -19.25 -5.57 -51.06
N PRO A 43 -19.07 -4.29 -50.69
CA PRO A 43 -18.28 -3.93 -49.52
C PRO A 43 -18.96 -4.50 -48.28
N LEU A 44 -18.18 -5.16 -47.42
CA LEU A 44 -18.59 -5.54 -46.07
C LEU A 44 -19.17 -4.32 -45.36
N GLY A 45 -20.41 -4.45 -44.91
CA GLY A 45 -21.12 -3.43 -44.16
C GLY A 45 -20.35 -3.06 -42.89
N GLN A 46 -20.37 -1.77 -42.60
CA GLN A 46 -20.03 -1.15 -41.33
C GLN A 46 -20.50 -2.01 -40.16
N PHE A 47 -19.55 -2.62 -39.44
CA PHE A 47 -19.78 -2.99 -38.06
C PHE A 47 -19.96 -1.67 -37.28
N GLY A 48 -21.20 -1.43 -36.83
CA GLY A 48 -21.48 -0.34 -35.91
C GLY A 48 -20.56 -0.48 -34.70
N SER A 49 -19.71 0.52 -34.50
CA SER A 49 -18.96 0.71 -33.27
C SER A 49 -19.95 1.07 -32.15
N GLY A 50 -20.61 0.05 -31.60
CA GLY A 50 -21.28 0.16 -30.31
C GLY A 50 -20.20 0.32 -29.26
N ALA A 51 -19.80 1.57 -29.00
CA ALA A 51 -18.94 1.88 -27.86
C ALA A 51 -19.61 1.33 -26.59
N PRO A 52 -18.96 0.46 -25.80
CA PRO A 52 -19.51 0.09 -24.51
C PRO A 52 -19.55 1.36 -23.68
N ARG A 53 -20.76 1.78 -23.28
CA ARG A 53 -20.97 2.86 -22.32
C ARG A 53 -20.28 2.47 -21.01
N ARG A 54 -19.02 2.88 -20.83
CA ARG A 54 -18.39 2.95 -19.53
C ARG A 54 -19.15 4.00 -18.72
N ARG A 55 -20.12 3.58 -17.91
CA ARG A 55 -20.69 4.42 -16.86
C ARG A 55 -19.79 4.32 -15.62
N PRO A 56 -19.50 5.44 -14.95
CA PRO A 56 -18.54 5.48 -13.87
C PRO A 56 -19.24 5.07 -12.57
N TRP A 57 -19.06 3.82 -12.15
CA TRP A 57 -19.42 3.38 -10.79
C TRP A 57 -18.22 3.39 -9.82
N LEU A 58 -17.17 4.12 -10.21
CA LEU A 58 -16.06 4.44 -9.32
C LEU A 58 -16.44 5.32 -8.09
N PRO A 59 -17.54 6.11 -8.00
CA PRO A 59 -17.64 7.03 -6.88
C PRO A 59 -18.12 6.41 -5.55
N THR A 60 -18.90 5.31 -5.50
CA THR A 60 -19.41 4.82 -4.20
C THR A 60 -18.40 3.97 -3.44
N ILE A 61 -17.57 3.18 -4.14
CA ILE A 61 -16.49 2.40 -3.51
C ILE A 61 -15.32 3.34 -3.15
N ILE A 62 -15.01 4.34 -3.99
CA ILE A 62 -14.01 5.38 -3.67
C ILE A 62 -14.48 6.27 -2.51
N VAL A 63 -15.77 6.61 -2.40
CA VAL A 63 -16.28 7.41 -1.27
C VAL A 63 -16.24 6.62 0.04
N GLY A 64 -16.49 5.30 0.01
CA GLY A 64 -16.26 4.43 1.18
C GLY A 64 -14.79 4.36 1.60
N LEU A 65 -13.88 4.19 0.63
CA LEU A 65 -12.42 4.17 0.86
C LEU A 65 -11.86 5.51 1.34
N ALA A 66 -12.35 6.63 0.81
CA ALA A 66 -11.96 7.97 1.26
C ALA A 66 -12.48 8.29 2.66
N LEU A 67 -13.63 7.75 3.06
CA LEU A 67 -14.17 7.89 4.41
C LEU A 67 -13.39 7.06 5.43
N VAL A 68 -12.97 5.84 5.08
CA VAL A 68 -12.13 5.00 5.95
C VAL A 68 -10.72 5.59 6.06
N ALA A 69 -10.10 6.01 4.95
CA ALA A 69 -8.81 6.68 4.96
C ALA A 69 -8.87 8.01 5.73
N SER A 70 -9.94 8.79 5.60
CA SER A 70 -10.12 10.02 6.39
C SER A 70 -10.38 9.73 7.88
N LEU A 71 -11.09 8.65 8.21
CA LEU A 71 -11.33 8.24 9.60
C LEU A 71 -10.03 7.75 10.25
N VAL A 72 -9.19 7.01 9.52
CA VAL A 72 -7.87 6.56 10.01
C VAL A 72 -6.90 7.75 10.14
N VAL A 73 -6.86 8.68 9.18
CA VAL A 73 -6.09 9.93 9.31
C VAL A 73 -6.59 10.78 10.49
N LEU A 74 -7.91 10.79 10.78
CA LEU A 74 -8.48 11.43 11.96
C LEU A 74 -8.18 10.69 13.27
N LEU A 75 -8.07 9.36 13.25
CA LEU A 75 -7.67 8.55 14.41
C LEU A 75 -6.17 8.60 14.69
N VAL A 76 -5.35 8.83 13.66
CA VAL A 76 -3.90 9.03 13.77
C VAL A 76 -3.56 10.48 14.17
N SER A 77 -4.35 11.48 13.74
CA SER A 77 -4.18 12.89 14.14
C SER A 77 -4.90 13.26 15.45
N GLY A 78 -5.92 12.50 15.85
CA GLY A 78 -6.52 12.56 17.18
C GLY A 78 -5.74 11.69 18.14
N GLY A 79 -4.61 12.21 18.64
CA GLY A 79 -3.64 11.50 19.46
C GLY A 79 -4.24 10.48 20.43
N LEU A 80 -3.61 9.29 20.49
CA LEU A 80 -3.79 8.21 21.44
C LEU A 80 -4.73 8.56 22.60
N ASN A 81 -6.02 8.33 22.40
CA ASN A 81 -7.06 8.14 23.41
C ASN A 81 -8.38 8.08 22.62
N LEU A 82 -8.85 6.87 22.26
CA LEU A 82 -10.27 6.51 22.06
C LEU A 82 -10.40 5.13 21.37
N LEU A 83 -9.78 4.09 21.91
CA LEU A 83 -10.41 2.77 21.98
C LEU A 83 -10.02 2.18 23.35
N PRO A 84 -10.96 2.01 24.30
CA PRO A 84 -10.67 1.21 25.48
C PRO A 84 -10.55 -0.23 25.00
N PHE A 85 -9.33 -0.74 24.91
CA PHE A 85 -9.08 -2.18 24.79
C PHE A 85 -9.56 -2.85 26.09
N ALA A 86 -10.85 -3.18 26.13
CA ALA A 86 -11.43 -3.99 27.18
C ALA A 86 -11.16 -5.46 26.84
N HIS A 87 -10.01 -6.00 27.24
CA HIS A 87 -9.83 -7.43 27.42
C HIS A 87 -9.36 -7.66 28.85
N SER A 88 -10.24 -8.24 29.65
CA SER A 88 -9.97 -8.68 31.01
C SER A 88 -8.93 -9.80 30.97
N SER A 89 -7.67 -9.47 31.24
CA SER A 89 -6.65 -10.46 31.54
C SER A 89 -6.48 -10.55 33.04
N GLY A 90 -6.91 -11.70 33.60
CA GLY A 90 -6.72 -12.04 34.99
C GLY A 90 -5.28 -11.88 35.44
N THR A 91 -5.12 -11.37 36.64
CA THR A 91 -3.87 -11.17 37.37
C THR A 91 -3.01 -12.43 37.41
N LYS A 92 -1.83 -12.38 36.77
CA LYS A 92 -0.64 -13.09 37.25
C LYS A 92 0.57 -12.18 37.20
N SER A 93 0.94 -11.71 38.38
CA SER A 93 2.20 -11.06 38.72
C SER A 93 3.37 -12.04 38.56
N GLN A 94 4.39 -11.67 37.79
CA GLN A 94 5.71 -12.31 37.76
C GLN A 94 6.78 -11.26 37.32
N PRO A 95 8.07 -11.34 37.72
CA PRO A 95 8.72 -10.29 38.48
C PRO A 95 9.68 -9.45 37.64
N ALA A 96 10.08 -8.31 38.22
CA ALA A 96 10.99 -7.33 37.67
C ALA A 96 12.34 -7.91 37.21
N GLY A 97 12.62 -7.76 35.92
CA GLY A 97 13.96 -7.73 35.33
C GLY A 97 14.22 -6.31 34.82
N ALA A 98 15.31 -5.69 35.29
CA ALA A 98 15.61 -4.28 35.13
C ALA A 98 15.94 -3.89 33.68
N GLY A 99 15.19 -2.92 33.15
CA GLY A 99 15.59 -2.00 32.09
C GLY A 99 15.04 -0.64 32.48
N ALA A 100 15.89 0.38 32.56
CA ALA A 100 15.46 1.73 32.88
C ALA A 100 14.36 2.15 31.90
N THR A 101 13.16 2.44 32.38
CA THR A 101 12.09 3.02 31.56
C THR A 101 12.57 4.40 31.13
N SER A 102 13.15 4.51 29.94
CA SER A 102 13.33 5.80 29.29
C SER A 102 11.96 6.45 29.17
N ASP A 103 11.79 7.67 29.68
CA ASP A 103 10.51 8.37 29.61
C ASP A 103 10.20 8.64 28.13
N VAL A 104 9.34 7.80 27.52
CA VAL A 104 8.86 8.03 26.16
C VAL A 104 8.01 9.30 26.19
N ILE A 105 8.42 10.29 25.42
CA ILE A 105 7.77 11.60 25.39
C ILE A 105 6.81 11.76 24.21
N GLY A 106 6.82 10.82 23.27
CA GLY A 106 5.98 10.87 22.08
C GLY A 106 6.39 9.84 21.04
N HIS A 107 5.80 9.97 19.86
CA HIS A 107 5.94 9.00 18.79
C HIS A 107 6.19 9.66 17.43
N VAL A 108 6.81 8.89 16.55
CA VAL A 108 6.95 9.22 15.13
C VAL A 108 6.33 8.09 14.31
N PHE A 109 5.52 8.47 13.33
CA PHE A 109 4.80 7.55 12.45
C PHE A 109 5.24 7.77 11.01
N PHE A 110 5.54 6.68 10.31
CA PHE A 110 5.62 6.68 8.85
C PHE A 110 4.22 6.50 8.28
N LEU A 111 3.88 7.31 7.28
CA LEU A 111 2.58 7.32 6.64
C LEU A 111 2.75 7.25 5.13
N SER A 112 1.74 6.71 4.44
CA SER A 112 1.70 6.60 2.99
C SER A 112 0.78 7.69 2.41
N SER A 113 1.26 8.49 1.45
CA SER A 113 0.49 9.58 0.83
C SER A 113 -0.67 9.12 -0.06
N GLY A 114 -0.76 7.82 -0.32
CA GLY A 114 -1.76 7.23 -1.19
C GLY A 114 -1.47 7.47 -2.68
N GLN A 115 -0.31 8.01 -3.04
CA GLN A 115 0.15 8.05 -4.42
C GLN A 115 0.52 6.64 -4.88
N VAL A 116 -0.50 5.90 -5.32
CA VAL A 116 -0.35 4.50 -5.68
C VAL A 116 0.26 4.34 -7.06
N ASN A 117 1.43 3.71 -7.10
CA ASN A 117 2.03 3.18 -8.32
C ASN A 117 2.31 1.68 -8.14
N VAL A 118 1.96 0.87 -9.14
CA VAL A 118 2.23 -0.58 -9.14
C VAL A 118 3.66 -0.91 -9.59
N SER A 119 4.34 0.04 -10.25
CA SER A 119 5.69 -0.11 -10.82
C SER A 119 6.78 0.57 -10.00
N THR A 120 6.43 1.36 -8.98
CA THR A 120 7.39 2.00 -8.06
C THR A 120 6.91 1.91 -6.61
N SER A 121 7.82 2.10 -5.67
CA SER A 121 7.50 2.22 -4.22
C SER A 121 7.17 3.65 -3.79
N GLN A 122 7.00 4.55 -4.77
CA GLN A 122 6.66 5.95 -4.49
C GLN A 122 5.28 6.02 -3.82
N GLY A 123 5.16 6.90 -2.83
CA GLY A 123 3.91 7.08 -2.08
C GLY A 123 3.69 6.08 -0.94
N ILE A 124 4.64 5.16 -0.70
CA ILE A 124 4.65 4.23 0.43
C ILE A 124 5.60 4.77 1.49
N ALA A 125 5.16 4.92 2.74
CA ALA A 125 5.97 5.43 3.85
C ALA A 125 6.76 6.72 3.50
N ASP A 126 6.14 7.61 2.70
CA ASP A 126 6.74 8.83 2.16
C ASP A 126 6.37 10.09 2.98
N GLN A 127 5.55 9.92 4.01
CA GLN A 127 5.14 10.98 4.92
C GLN A 127 5.55 10.65 6.35
N VAL A 128 5.71 11.68 7.18
CA VAL A 128 6.05 11.52 8.60
C VAL A 128 5.16 12.40 9.46
N GLN A 129 4.57 11.80 10.48
CA GLN A 129 3.89 12.52 11.56
C GLN A 129 4.71 12.40 12.84
N VAL A 130 4.93 13.54 13.50
CA VAL A 130 5.67 13.65 14.76
C VAL A 130 4.72 14.23 15.79
N ASP A 131 4.52 13.51 16.89
CA ASP A 131 3.71 13.96 18.03
C ASP A 131 4.48 13.77 19.33
N LEU A 132 4.93 14.89 19.90
CA LEU A 132 5.67 14.92 21.16
C LEU A 132 4.87 15.66 22.24
N SER A 133 5.03 15.19 23.46
CA SER A 133 4.49 15.77 24.69
C SER A 133 5.63 16.09 25.66
N LYS A 134 5.34 16.88 26.70
CA LYS A 134 6.32 17.27 27.73
C LYS A 134 7.57 17.98 27.16
N VAL A 135 7.42 18.70 26.03
CA VAL A 135 8.52 19.40 25.37
C VAL A 135 8.69 20.82 25.95
N PRO A 136 9.77 21.13 26.68
CA PRO A 136 10.04 22.48 27.18
C PRO A 136 10.30 23.47 26.04
N PRO A 137 10.03 24.78 26.23
CA PRO A 137 10.35 25.79 25.23
C PRO A 137 11.86 25.82 24.93
N PRO A 138 12.27 26.05 23.67
CA PRO A 138 13.68 26.19 23.32
C PRO A 138 14.27 27.46 23.94
N ALA A 139 15.60 27.54 24.02
CA ALA A 139 16.28 28.73 24.51
C ALA A 139 15.94 29.98 23.66
N PRO A 140 16.08 31.20 24.21
CA PRO A 140 15.82 32.42 23.45
C PRO A 140 16.60 32.47 22.13
N GLY A 141 15.89 32.72 21.03
CA GLY A 141 16.46 32.73 19.68
C GLY A 141 16.68 31.35 19.06
N LYS A 142 16.29 30.26 19.73
CA LYS A 142 16.39 28.88 19.24
C LYS A 142 15.05 28.28 18.85
N ALA A 143 15.10 27.19 18.10
CA ALA A 143 13.96 26.38 17.67
C ALA A 143 14.35 24.90 17.61
N TYR A 144 13.36 24.01 17.77
CA TYR A 144 13.58 22.59 17.53
C TYR A 144 13.37 22.25 16.06
N TYR A 145 14.33 21.52 15.49
CA TYR A 145 14.26 20.97 14.13
C TYR A 145 14.32 19.46 14.18
N ALA A 146 13.48 18.82 13.37
CA ALA A 146 13.35 17.37 13.31
C ALA A 146 13.98 16.82 12.03
N TRP A 147 14.63 15.68 12.17
CA TRP A 147 15.41 15.04 11.12
C TRP A 147 15.12 13.55 11.08
N LEU A 148 15.07 12.98 9.88
CA LEU A 148 15.34 11.55 9.68
C LEU A 148 16.80 11.35 9.34
N GLN A 149 17.41 10.27 9.81
CA GLN A 149 18.78 9.91 9.50
C GLN A 149 18.86 8.47 8.98
N SER A 150 19.82 8.27 8.07
CA SER A 150 20.18 6.96 7.53
C SER A 150 20.62 5.96 8.60
N ASP A 151 20.65 4.69 8.22
CA ASP A 151 20.98 3.56 9.11
C ASP A 151 22.39 3.66 9.72
N ASN A 152 23.33 4.19 8.95
CA ASN A 152 24.72 4.34 9.37
C ASN A 152 24.97 5.73 9.98
N SER A 153 25.65 5.75 11.12
CA SER A 153 25.98 6.94 11.91
C SER A 153 27.16 7.77 11.39
N VAL A 154 27.94 7.24 10.43
CA VAL A 154 29.28 7.76 10.12
C VAL A 154 29.26 8.80 9.01
N GLU A 155 28.24 8.81 8.14
CA GLU A 155 28.00 9.85 7.12
C GLU A 155 26.48 10.04 6.96
N SER A 156 25.84 10.63 7.98
CA SER A 156 24.37 10.71 8.05
C SER A 156 23.79 11.56 6.92
N GLN A 157 23.31 10.91 5.86
CA GLN A 157 22.38 11.54 4.93
C GLN A 157 21.11 11.85 5.74
N SER A 158 20.95 13.10 6.13
CA SER A 158 19.88 13.56 7.01
C SER A 158 18.82 14.27 6.17
N ILE A 159 17.56 13.94 6.41
CA ILE A 159 16.42 14.57 5.77
C ILE A 159 15.80 15.52 6.78
N LEU A 160 15.84 16.82 6.49
CA LEU A 160 15.12 17.80 7.29
C LEU A 160 13.62 17.58 7.12
N LEU A 161 12.94 17.22 8.21
CA LEU A 161 11.48 17.15 8.24
C LEU A 161 10.87 18.54 8.44
N GLY A 162 11.55 19.39 9.22
CA GLY A 162 11.19 20.79 9.41
C GLY A 162 11.30 21.25 10.86
N LYS A 163 10.80 22.47 11.12
CA LYS A 163 10.74 23.07 12.45
C LYS A 163 9.49 22.55 13.19
N LEU A 164 9.67 22.06 14.42
CA LEU A 164 8.55 21.62 15.25
C LEU A 164 7.65 22.81 15.63
N ALA A 165 6.34 22.61 15.55
CA ALA A 165 5.34 23.57 16.03
C ALA A 165 5.05 23.29 17.50
N LEU A 166 5.47 24.20 18.40
CA LEU A 166 5.24 24.05 19.84
C LEU A 166 3.98 24.78 20.28
N SER A 167 3.18 24.11 21.10
CA SER A 167 2.04 24.70 21.79
C SER A 167 1.83 24.02 23.13
N GLN A 168 1.85 24.79 24.23
CA GLN A 168 1.51 24.28 25.58
C GLN A 168 2.24 22.97 26.00
N GLY A 169 3.52 22.83 25.65
CA GLY A 169 4.31 21.64 25.99
C GLY A 169 4.11 20.44 25.06
N THR A 170 3.30 20.57 24.01
CA THR A 170 3.29 19.63 22.89
C THR A 170 4.10 20.20 21.72
N ALA A 171 4.71 19.30 20.95
CA ALA A 171 5.40 19.66 19.72
C ALA A 171 4.95 18.72 18.60
N GLN A 172 4.50 19.30 17.49
CA GLN A 172 3.97 18.54 16.36
C GLN A 172 4.64 18.93 15.05
N LEU A 173 4.71 17.97 14.13
CA LEU A 173 5.14 18.20 12.76
C LEU A 173 4.51 17.18 11.83
N PHE A 174 4.11 17.64 10.64
CA PHE A 174 3.71 16.76 9.54
C PHE A 174 4.57 17.05 8.31
N TYR A 175 5.38 16.08 7.92
CA TYR A 175 6.18 16.09 6.71
C TYR A 175 5.38 15.42 5.58
N LYS A 176 5.13 16.18 4.51
CA LYS A 176 4.27 15.76 3.39
C LYS A 176 4.94 14.83 2.37
N GLY A 177 6.23 14.55 2.54
CA GLY A 177 7.07 13.90 1.53
C GLY A 177 7.86 14.89 0.69
N ASP A 178 8.91 14.38 0.05
CA ASP A 178 9.63 15.10 -0.99
C ASP A 178 8.86 15.06 -2.33
N PRO A 179 9.25 15.86 -3.34
CA PRO A 179 8.59 15.83 -4.65
C PRO A 179 8.69 14.48 -5.39
N GLN A 180 9.56 13.59 -4.95
CA GLN A 180 9.76 12.26 -5.51
C GLN A 180 8.90 11.19 -4.80
N HIS A 181 8.21 11.55 -3.71
CA HIS A 181 7.48 10.65 -2.84
C HIS A 181 8.33 9.46 -2.41
N THR A 182 9.57 9.75 -2.02
CA THR A 182 10.56 8.75 -1.60
C THR A 182 10.04 7.93 -0.42
N ASN A 183 10.18 6.61 -0.49
CA ASN A 183 9.91 5.74 0.65
C ASN A 183 10.97 5.97 1.74
N LEU A 184 10.58 6.67 2.81
CA LEU A 184 11.51 7.14 3.84
C LEU A 184 11.96 5.99 4.75
N LEU A 185 11.10 5.00 5.01
CA LEU A 185 11.44 3.83 5.81
C LEU A 185 12.48 2.94 5.12
N ALA A 186 12.53 2.96 3.79
CA ALA A 186 13.56 2.25 3.03
C ALA A 186 14.98 2.83 3.19
N ILE A 187 15.10 4.10 3.60
CA ILE A 187 16.39 4.83 3.62
C ILE A 187 16.76 5.42 4.98
N ALA A 188 15.83 5.43 5.94
CA ALA A 188 16.03 5.97 7.27
C ALA A 188 15.46 5.04 8.34
N SER A 189 16.11 5.04 9.50
CA SER A 189 15.73 4.24 10.68
C SER A 189 15.87 5.02 11.98
N ARG A 190 16.24 6.30 11.90
CA ARG A 190 16.54 7.15 13.05
C ARG A 190 15.84 8.49 12.95
N PHE A 191 15.30 8.95 14.06
CA PHE A 191 14.69 10.25 14.22
C PHE A 191 15.47 11.06 15.25
N LEU A 192 15.84 12.29 14.90
CA LEU A 192 16.60 13.19 15.75
C LEU A 192 15.92 14.56 15.85
N VAL A 193 15.88 15.11 17.06
CA VAL A 193 15.52 16.52 17.28
C VAL A 193 16.72 17.29 17.81
N THR A 194 17.06 18.38 17.13
CA THR A 194 18.11 19.32 17.52
C THR A 194 17.51 20.67 17.90
N GLU A 195 18.14 21.38 18.84
CA GLU A 195 17.85 22.76 19.18
C GLU A 195 18.84 23.70 18.46
N GLU A 196 18.37 24.44 17.46
CA GLU A 196 19.22 25.23 16.58
C GLU A 196 18.73 26.67 16.44
N ASP A 197 19.50 27.51 15.75
CA ASP A 197 19.16 28.91 15.54
C ASP A 197 17.81 29.07 14.82
N ALA A 198 16.95 29.93 15.34
CA ALA A 198 15.64 30.17 14.74
C ALA A 198 15.69 31.13 13.53
N ALA A 199 16.78 31.89 13.36
CA ALA A 199 16.91 32.88 12.29
C ALA A 199 17.21 32.26 10.92
N THR A 200 17.78 31.06 10.89
CA THR A 200 18.13 30.34 9.65
C THR A 200 17.64 28.90 9.72
N THR A 201 17.02 28.42 8.65
CA THR A 201 16.69 26.99 8.55
C THR A 201 17.98 26.19 8.32
N PRO A 202 18.32 25.25 9.21
CA PRO A 202 19.51 24.43 9.05
C PRO A 202 19.38 23.48 7.87
N THR A 203 20.48 23.19 7.20
CA THR A 203 20.54 22.23 6.07
C THR A 203 21.07 20.86 6.48
N VAL A 204 21.72 20.78 7.64
CA VAL A 204 22.21 19.55 8.29
C VAL A 204 21.98 19.68 9.80
N PRO A 205 21.74 18.58 10.53
CA PRO A 205 21.64 18.64 11.97
C PRO A 205 22.97 19.11 12.58
N SER A 206 22.90 19.92 13.63
CA SER A 206 24.07 20.33 14.41
C SER A 206 24.95 19.14 14.80
N LEU A 207 26.26 19.25 14.58
CA LEU A 207 27.23 18.24 15.01
C LEU A 207 27.58 18.34 16.50
N ASP A 208 27.21 19.44 17.15
CA ASP A 208 27.33 19.59 18.60
C ASP A 208 26.23 18.78 19.29
N ARG A 209 26.60 17.63 19.87
CA ARG A 209 25.67 16.75 20.58
C ARG A 209 24.99 17.42 21.77
N SER A 210 25.53 18.52 22.30
CA SER A 210 24.88 19.27 23.39
C SER A 210 23.57 19.95 22.93
N THR A 211 23.36 20.09 21.62
CA THR A 211 22.12 20.62 21.04
C THR A 211 21.13 19.52 20.70
N TRP A 212 21.48 18.25 20.87
CA TRP A 212 20.57 17.13 20.60
C TRP A 212 19.64 16.96 21.79
N ARG A 213 18.34 16.81 21.53
CA ARG A 213 17.31 16.82 22.58
C ARG A 213 16.55 15.52 22.67
N TYR A 214 16.16 14.97 21.53
CA TYR A 214 15.33 13.77 21.48
C TYR A 214 15.81 12.82 20.38
N LEU A 215 15.69 11.53 20.63
CA LEU A 215 16.09 10.48 19.72
C LEU A 215 15.05 9.35 19.71
N ALA A 216 14.82 8.80 18.53
CA ALA A 216 14.21 7.48 18.36
C ALA A 216 15.00 6.69 17.31
N VAL A 217 15.09 5.38 17.46
CA VAL A 217 15.82 4.49 16.56
C VAL A 217 15.04 3.19 16.41
N ILE A 218 14.89 2.70 15.19
CA ILE A 218 14.47 1.32 14.94
C ILE A 218 15.70 0.42 15.20
N PRO A 219 15.65 -0.53 16.15
CA PRO A 219 16.72 -1.48 16.38
C PRO A 219 17.15 -2.19 15.09
N ASN A 220 18.45 -2.13 14.80
CA ASN A 220 19.08 -2.80 13.67
C ASN A 220 20.06 -3.90 14.15
N THR A 221 19.78 -4.46 15.33
CA THR A 221 20.58 -5.56 15.89
C THR A 221 20.00 -6.86 15.36
N PRO A 222 20.77 -7.67 14.61
CA PRO A 222 20.33 -8.99 14.15
C PRO A 222 19.89 -9.89 15.30
N ASP A 223 18.84 -10.70 15.08
CA ASP A 223 18.49 -11.77 16.01
C ASP A 223 19.58 -12.86 15.99
N PRO A 224 20.25 -13.14 17.12
CA PRO A 224 21.24 -14.22 17.19
C PRO A 224 20.63 -15.62 17.04
N GLN A 225 19.31 -15.79 17.19
CA GLN A 225 18.62 -17.07 16.99
C GLN A 225 18.27 -17.33 15.52
N ASP A 226 18.12 -16.28 14.71
CA ASP A 226 18.02 -16.41 13.26
C ASP A 226 19.40 -16.70 12.67
N SER A 227 19.70 -17.98 12.51
CA SER A 227 20.98 -18.44 11.95
C SER A 227 21.01 -18.50 10.42
N GLU A 228 19.87 -18.29 9.74
CA GLU A 228 19.78 -18.40 8.28
C GLU A 228 19.92 -17.05 7.61
N HIS A 229 19.18 -16.05 8.09
CA HIS A 229 19.12 -14.74 7.47
C HIS A 229 19.73 -13.62 8.32
N HIS A 230 19.83 -13.82 9.63
CA HIS A 230 20.31 -12.81 10.59
C HIS A 230 19.54 -11.49 10.46
N TYR A 231 18.22 -11.55 10.30
CA TYR A 231 17.40 -10.35 10.21
C TYR A 231 17.29 -9.63 11.56
N SER A 232 17.23 -8.31 11.50
CA SER A 232 16.92 -7.43 12.62
C SER A 232 15.46 -6.99 12.60
N LEU A 233 15.00 -6.29 13.66
CA LEU A 233 13.68 -5.65 13.67
C LEU A 233 13.51 -4.71 12.46
N LEU A 234 14.53 -3.92 12.13
CA LEU A 234 14.50 -3.03 10.97
C LEU A 234 14.29 -3.79 9.66
N ASP A 235 14.93 -4.95 9.49
CA ASP A 235 14.77 -5.79 8.29
C ASP A 235 13.34 -6.32 8.19
N HIS A 236 12.79 -6.89 9.27
CA HIS A 236 11.40 -7.37 9.27
C HIS A 236 10.40 -6.27 8.95
N LEU A 237 10.55 -5.09 9.56
CA LEU A 237 9.67 -3.94 9.28
C LEU A 237 9.80 -3.47 7.83
N ARG A 238 11.01 -3.44 7.27
CA ARG A 238 11.21 -3.10 5.87
C ARG A 238 10.63 -4.14 4.92
N HIS A 239 10.78 -5.42 5.19
CA HIS A 239 10.20 -6.47 4.35
C HIS A 239 8.67 -6.40 4.35
N LEU A 240 8.07 -6.07 5.50
CA LEU A 240 6.64 -5.84 5.60
C LEU A 240 6.19 -4.59 4.83
N LEU A 241 6.87 -3.46 4.99
CA LEU A 241 6.33 -2.14 4.59
C LEU A 241 7.01 -1.47 3.40
N ALA A 242 8.32 -1.66 3.21
CA ALA A 242 9.12 -0.78 2.36
C ALA A 242 9.82 -1.48 1.19
N LEU A 243 10.46 -2.60 1.47
CA LEU A 243 11.27 -3.35 0.51
C LEU A 243 11.41 -4.80 0.97
N ASP A 244 10.70 -5.71 0.31
CA ASP A 244 10.92 -7.15 0.49
C ASP A 244 11.92 -7.70 -0.55
N PRO A 245 13.01 -8.38 -0.13
CA PRO A 245 14.01 -8.93 -1.06
C PRO A 245 13.46 -9.96 -2.04
N THR A 246 12.47 -10.75 -1.65
CA THR A 246 11.85 -11.76 -2.53
C THR A 246 11.01 -11.07 -3.60
N LEU A 247 10.17 -10.10 -3.20
CA LEU A 247 9.39 -9.28 -4.13
C LEU A 247 10.27 -8.44 -5.05
N GLN A 248 11.37 -7.88 -4.53
CA GLN A 248 12.30 -7.09 -5.34
C GLN A 248 12.92 -7.92 -6.47
N LYS A 249 13.33 -9.17 -6.20
CA LYS A 249 13.82 -10.10 -7.24
C LYS A 249 12.76 -10.40 -8.29
N LEU A 250 11.50 -10.39 -7.88
CA LEU A 250 10.35 -10.50 -8.76
C LEU A 250 9.94 -9.17 -9.37
N GLY A 251 10.68 -8.07 -9.21
CA GLY A 251 10.32 -6.76 -9.75
C GLY A 251 9.00 -6.19 -9.22
N LEU A 252 8.58 -6.60 -8.02
CA LEU A 252 7.43 -6.09 -7.30
C LEU A 252 7.92 -5.10 -6.23
N PRO A 253 7.79 -3.78 -6.45
CA PRO A 253 8.31 -2.78 -5.51
C PRO A 253 7.48 -2.70 -4.22
N GLY A 254 8.10 -2.28 -3.13
CA GLY A 254 7.46 -2.13 -1.82
C GLY A 254 7.70 -3.33 -0.90
N GLY A 255 7.04 -3.30 0.27
CA GLY A 255 6.95 -4.45 1.17
C GLY A 255 5.75 -5.35 0.86
N LEU A 256 5.61 -6.44 1.62
CA LEU A 256 4.54 -7.43 1.43
C LEU A 256 3.14 -6.88 1.67
N ASP A 257 3.00 -5.96 2.62
CA ASP A 257 1.72 -5.43 3.10
C ASP A 257 0.90 -4.76 1.98
N ILE A 258 1.52 -3.86 1.21
CA ILE A 258 0.83 -3.15 0.13
C ILE A 258 0.31 -4.10 -0.96
N TRP A 259 0.99 -5.22 -1.19
CA TRP A 259 0.57 -6.21 -2.18
C TRP A 259 -0.57 -7.08 -1.67
N LEU A 260 -0.56 -7.47 -0.39
CA LEU A 260 -1.72 -8.10 0.26
C LEU A 260 -2.95 -7.18 0.14
N PHE A 261 -2.80 -5.89 0.46
CA PHE A 261 -3.88 -4.91 0.37
C PHE A 261 -4.44 -4.79 -1.05
N ARG A 262 -3.57 -4.54 -2.04
CA ARG A 262 -3.97 -4.36 -3.45
C ARG A 262 -4.61 -5.61 -4.04
N ASN A 263 -4.03 -6.78 -3.80
CA ASN A 263 -4.52 -8.03 -4.37
C ASN A 263 -5.82 -8.47 -3.67
N GLY A 264 -5.93 -8.30 -2.35
CA GLY A 264 -7.17 -8.53 -1.61
C GLY A 264 -8.33 -7.65 -2.09
N GLN A 265 -8.05 -6.38 -2.41
CA GLN A 265 -9.05 -5.48 -3.00
C GLN A 265 -9.54 -6.00 -4.36
N LYS A 266 -8.66 -6.59 -5.17
CA LYS A 266 -9.03 -7.17 -6.47
C LYS A 266 -9.94 -8.39 -6.34
N ILE A 267 -9.73 -9.23 -5.33
CA ILE A 267 -10.65 -10.35 -5.05
C ILE A 267 -12.07 -9.82 -4.78
N LEU A 268 -12.21 -8.80 -3.93
CA LEU A 268 -13.50 -8.17 -3.67
C LEU A 268 -14.13 -7.55 -4.93
N GLU A 269 -13.34 -6.82 -5.72
CA GLU A 269 -13.78 -6.21 -6.97
C GLU A 269 -14.34 -7.26 -7.94
N TRP A 270 -13.63 -8.37 -8.14
CA TRP A 270 -14.04 -9.41 -9.08
C TRP A 270 -15.19 -10.27 -8.57
N ALA A 271 -15.27 -10.54 -7.26
CA ALA A 271 -16.41 -11.22 -6.66
C ALA A 271 -17.70 -10.41 -6.88
N GLY A 272 -17.65 -9.10 -6.59
CA GLY A 272 -18.77 -8.19 -6.83
C GLY A 272 -19.17 -8.11 -8.31
N ALA A 273 -18.18 -7.99 -9.20
CA ALA A 273 -18.43 -7.97 -10.64
C ALA A 273 -19.08 -9.26 -11.15
N ALA A 274 -18.63 -10.43 -10.68
CA ALA A 274 -19.21 -11.72 -11.09
C ALA A 274 -20.68 -11.84 -10.68
N ARG A 275 -21.00 -11.40 -9.46
CA ARG A 275 -22.38 -11.36 -8.98
C ARG A 275 -23.23 -10.42 -9.83
N ASP A 276 -22.73 -9.24 -10.18
CA ASP A 276 -23.48 -8.30 -11.02
C ASP A 276 -23.66 -8.79 -12.46
N ASP A 277 -22.70 -9.53 -13.00
CA ASP A 277 -22.80 -10.18 -14.32
C ASP A 277 -23.92 -11.24 -14.36
N TRP A 278 -24.23 -11.88 -13.23
CA TRP A 278 -25.35 -12.81 -13.11
C TRP A 278 -26.70 -12.15 -13.43
N ASN A 279 -26.93 -10.93 -12.92
CA ASN A 279 -28.15 -10.17 -13.20
C ASN A 279 -28.36 -9.87 -14.70
N HIS A 280 -27.27 -9.83 -15.45
CA HIS A 280 -27.27 -9.56 -16.89
C HIS A 280 -27.20 -10.84 -17.74
N GLY A 281 -27.08 -12.02 -17.11
CA GLY A 281 -26.94 -13.31 -17.79
C GLY A 281 -25.60 -13.49 -18.53
N SER A 282 -24.58 -12.68 -18.19
CA SER A 282 -23.27 -12.60 -18.84
C SER A 282 -22.31 -13.68 -18.35
N THR A 283 -22.61 -14.95 -18.65
CA THR A 283 -21.86 -16.10 -18.10
C THR A 283 -20.38 -16.12 -18.47
N ASP A 284 -20.01 -15.59 -19.64
CA ASP A 284 -18.61 -15.53 -20.06
C ASP A 284 -17.81 -14.50 -19.25
N LEU A 285 -18.46 -13.43 -18.78
CA LEU A 285 -17.83 -12.45 -17.90
C LEU A 285 -17.67 -13.02 -16.49
N MET A 286 -18.70 -13.71 -15.97
CA MET A 286 -18.62 -14.45 -14.70
C MET A 286 -17.42 -15.40 -14.66
N HIS A 287 -17.27 -16.26 -15.68
CA HIS A 287 -16.14 -17.19 -15.80
C HIS A 287 -14.78 -16.48 -15.76
N ARG A 288 -14.65 -15.34 -16.45
CA ARG A 288 -13.41 -14.56 -16.42
C ARG A 288 -13.10 -14.02 -15.02
N GLN A 289 -14.11 -13.64 -14.24
CA GLN A 289 -13.87 -13.18 -12.87
C GLN A 289 -13.44 -14.33 -11.95
N PHE A 290 -14.03 -15.52 -12.09
CA PHE A 290 -13.63 -16.68 -11.29
C PHE A 290 -12.17 -17.05 -11.55
N ILE A 291 -11.75 -17.07 -12.81
CA ILE A 291 -10.36 -17.32 -13.18
C ILE A 291 -9.44 -16.26 -12.59
N ARG A 292 -9.79 -14.97 -12.65
CA ARG A 292 -8.96 -13.90 -12.04
C ARG A 292 -8.84 -14.03 -10.52
N ILE A 293 -9.93 -14.39 -9.84
CA ILE A 293 -9.93 -14.65 -8.40
C ILE A 293 -8.94 -15.78 -8.09
N LEU A 294 -9.01 -16.88 -8.83
CA LEU A 294 -8.11 -18.02 -8.64
C LEU A 294 -6.65 -17.65 -9.00
N ASP A 295 -6.41 -16.92 -10.09
CA ASP A 295 -5.07 -16.48 -10.50
C ASP A 295 -4.34 -15.72 -9.37
N TYR A 296 -5.04 -14.89 -8.59
CA TYR A 296 -4.47 -14.12 -7.48
C TYR A 296 -4.51 -14.84 -6.13
N LEU A 297 -5.53 -15.68 -5.87
CA LEU A 297 -5.55 -16.48 -4.65
C LEU A 297 -4.42 -17.51 -4.66
N ASP A 298 -4.29 -18.22 -5.76
CA ASP A 298 -3.41 -19.37 -5.84
C ASP A 298 -2.00 -18.99 -6.30
N GLY A 299 -1.92 -17.95 -7.13
CA GLY A 299 -0.77 -17.70 -7.97
C GLY A 299 -0.85 -18.52 -9.26
N ILE A 300 -0.47 -17.91 -10.37
CA ILE A 300 -0.67 -18.45 -11.73
C ILE A 300 0.00 -19.81 -11.97
N GLU A 301 1.02 -20.17 -11.18
CA GLU A 301 1.74 -21.45 -11.28
C GLU A 301 1.06 -22.58 -10.49
N PHE A 302 0.11 -22.28 -9.60
CA PHE A 302 -0.48 -23.24 -8.66
C PHE A 302 -1.93 -23.63 -8.96
N LEU A 303 -2.50 -23.14 -10.06
CA LEU A 303 -3.89 -23.40 -10.46
C LEU A 303 -4.18 -24.85 -10.87
N GLY A 304 -3.17 -25.61 -11.30
CA GLY A 304 -3.27 -27.04 -11.60
C GLY A 304 -4.56 -27.47 -12.32
N ASN A 305 -5.32 -28.36 -11.67
CA ASN A 305 -6.61 -28.88 -12.15
C ASN A 305 -7.83 -28.13 -11.58
N ASP A 306 -7.61 -27.03 -10.85
CA ASP A 306 -8.67 -26.24 -10.21
C ASP A 306 -9.44 -25.35 -11.20
N VAL A 307 -8.90 -25.18 -12.42
CA VAL A 307 -9.54 -24.51 -13.55
C VAL A 307 -9.68 -25.45 -14.74
N PRO A 308 -10.69 -25.25 -15.62
CA PRO A 308 -10.82 -26.02 -16.86
C PRO A 308 -9.55 -26.00 -17.71
N ALA A 309 -9.22 -27.13 -18.33
CA ALA A 309 -8.04 -27.24 -19.17
C ALA A 309 -8.01 -26.18 -20.29
N GLY A 310 -6.88 -25.50 -20.44
CA GLY A 310 -6.71 -24.43 -21.42
C GLY A 310 -7.25 -23.06 -20.97
N SER A 311 -7.64 -22.91 -19.70
CA SER A 311 -7.98 -21.61 -19.13
C SER A 311 -6.81 -20.62 -19.28
N PRO A 312 -7.06 -19.39 -19.78
CA PRO A 312 -6.01 -18.38 -19.92
C PRO A 312 -5.70 -17.73 -18.56
N VAL A 313 -4.47 -17.23 -18.40
CA VAL A 313 -4.15 -16.26 -17.34
C VAL A 313 -4.83 -14.93 -17.66
N LEU A 314 -5.61 -14.41 -16.73
CA LEU A 314 -6.46 -13.21 -16.94
C LEU A 314 -6.09 -12.01 -16.08
N VAL A 315 -5.07 -12.17 -15.23
CA VAL A 315 -4.45 -11.13 -14.43
C VAL A 315 -3.10 -10.70 -15.01
N ASP A 316 -2.47 -9.70 -14.40
CA ASP A 316 -1.08 -9.37 -14.71
C ASP A 316 -0.17 -10.55 -14.32
N PRO A 317 0.55 -11.19 -15.27
CA PRO A 317 1.34 -12.39 -15.02
C PRO A 317 2.62 -12.13 -14.24
N HIS A 318 2.95 -10.87 -13.94
CA HIS A 318 4.03 -10.47 -13.06
C HIS A 318 3.55 -10.41 -11.62
N ILE A 319 2.39 -9.76 -11.39
CA ILE A 319 1.77 -9.66 -10.06
C ILE A 319 1.21 -11.02 -9.61
N GLY A 320 0.56 -11.76 -10.51
CA GLY A 320 -0.04 -13.06 -10.21
C GLY A 320 0.97 -14.19 -9.97
N ARG A 321 2.28 -13.95 -9.99
CA ARG A 321 3.29 -14.98 -9.66
C ARG A 321 3.26 -15.37 -8.19
N VAL A 322 2.85 -14.44 -7.33
CA VAL A 322 2.75 -14.65 -5.88
C VAL A 322 1.27 -14.77 -5.53
N GLY A 323 0.85 -15.95 -5.08
CA GLY A 323 -0.50 -16.15 -4.57
C GLY A 323 -0.73 -15.46 -3.22
N LEU A 324 -1.98 -15.12 -2.93
CA LEU A 324 -2.38 -14.73 -1.57
C LEU A 324 -2.26 -15.90 -0.59
N LEU A 325 -2.53 -17.12 -1.07
CA LEU A 325 -2.43 -18.38 -0.35
C LEU A 325 -1.12 -19.12 -0.68
N GLN A 326 -0.74 -20.02 0.21
CA GLN A 326 0.36 -20.97 0.02
C GLN A 326 -0.19 -22.39 0.10
N PHE A 327 0.30 -23.28 -0.77
CA PHE A 327 -0.17 -24.66 -0.86
C PHE A 327 0.91 -25.69 -0.55
N ASP A 328 2.19 -25.33 -0.73
CA ASP A 328 3.33 -26.17 -0.41
C ASP A 328 4.22 -25.49 0.62
N ALA A 329 4.76 -26.24 1.59
CA ALA A 329 5.64 -25.69 2.61
C ALA A 329 6.96 -25.13 2.03
N ASN A 330 7.41 -25.67 0.90
CA ASN A 330 8.60 -25.25 0.17
C ASN A 330 8.26 -24.39 -1.06
N GLN A 331 7.03 -23.87 -1.14
CA GLN A 331 6.62 -22.98 -2.22
C GLN A 331 7.55 -21.76 -2.29
N GLN A 332 8.09 -21.47 -3.47
CA GLN A 332 8.96 -20.33 -3.71
C GLN A 332 8.45 -19.54 -4.93
N PRO A 333 8.04 -18.26 -4.77
CA PRO A 333 7.97 -17.51 -3.53
C PRO A 333 6.82 -17.99 -2.60
N PRO A 334 6.94 -17.81 -1.27
CA PRO A 334 5.84 -18.08 -0.35
C PRO A 334 4.61 -17.22 -0.68
N GLY A 335 3.42 -17.72 -0.34
CA GLY A 335 2.19 -16.93 -0.48
C GLY A 335 2.17 -15.73 0.47
N TYR A 336 1.52 -14.62 0.10
CA TYR A 336 1.59 -13.36 0.84
C TYR A 336 1.24 -13.51 2.33
N LEU A 337 0.15 -14.22 2.66
CA LEU A 337 -0.29 -14.37 4.06
C LEU A 337 0.76 -15.10 4.92
N HIS A 338 1.36 -16.16 4.38
CA HIS A 338 2.41 -16.89 5.10
C HIS A 338 3.69 -16.07 5.21
N HIS A 339 4.09 -15.41 4.13
CA HIS A 339 5.31 -14.60 4.10
C HIS A 339 5.25 -13.44 5.09
N ILE A 340 4.11 -12.75 5.17
CA ILE A 340 3.86 -11.72 6.19
C ILE A 340 3.94 -12.34 7.59
N GLY A 341 3.33 -13.51 7.81
CA GLY A 341 3.41 -14.24 9.08
C GLY A 341 4.84 -14.50 9.56
N ILE A 342 5.76 -14.88 8.66
CA ILE A 342 7.18 -15.07 8.98
C ILE A 342 7.79 -13.77 9.55
N HIS A 343 7.54 -12.63 8.92
CA HIS A 343 8.11 -11.37 9.41
C HIS A 343 7.43 -10.88 10.69
N LEU A 344 6.14 -11.18 10.92
CA LEU A 344 5.49 -10.86 12.20
C LEU A 344 6.05 -11.68 13.35
N GLU A 345 6.33 -12.97 13.13
CA GLU A 345 7.06 -13.79 14.11
C GLU A 345 8.45 -13.21 14.37
N GLY A 346 9.15 -12.81 13.31
CA GLY A 346 10.43 -12.12 13.41
C GLY A 346 10.36 -10.82 14.22
N VAL A 347 9.31 -10.00 14.06
CA VAL A 347 9.07 -8.81 14.90
C VAL A 347 8.94 -9.20 16.37
N VAL A 348 8.18 -10.26 16.67
CA VAL A 348 7.99 -10.71 18.06
C VAL A 348 9.30 -11.15 18.71
N GLN A 349 10.18 -11.80 17.94
CA GLN A 349 11.43 -12.38 18.43
C GLN A 349 12.61 -11.39 18.41
N SER A 350 12.55 -10.36 17.57
CA SER A 350 13.66 -9.45 17.32
C SER A 350 14.16 -8.71 18.57
N PRO A 351 15.48 -8.63 18.78
CA PRO A 351 16.07 -7.79 19.81
C PRO A 351 15.64 -6.33 19.67
N GLY A 352 15.11 -5.77 20.76
CA GLY A 352 14.68 -4.37 20.83
C GLY A 352 13.24 -4.10 20.39
N SER A 353 12.47 -5.13 19.97
CA SER A 353 11.02 -4.97 19.81
C SER A 353 10.37 -4.56 21.13
N THR A 354 9.47 -3.58 21.08
CA THR A 354 8.69 -3.17 22.24
C THR A 354 7.59 -4.20 22.53
N ARG A 355 7.01 -4.12 23.73
CA ARG A 355 5.89 -4.98 24.13
C ARG A 355 4.66 -4.69 23.25
N GLU A 356 4.43 -3.42 22.94
CA GLU A 356 3.35 -2.96 22.09
C GLU A 356 3.50 -3.51 20.65
N GLN A 357 4.72 -3.53 20.11
CA GLN A 357 5.00 -4.16 18.81
C GLN A 357 4.75 -5.67 18.84
N GLN A 358 5.17 -6.36 19.90
CA GLN A 358 4.94 -7.80 20.06
C GLN A 358 3.44 -8.14 20.15
N GLU A 359 2.68 -7.41 20.97
CA GLU A 359 1.24 -7.59 21.12
C GLU A 359 0.50 -7.28 19.82
N LEU A 360 0.89 -6.22 19.10
CA LEU A 360 0.29 -5.87 17.80
C LEU A 360 0.61 -6.91 16.73
N ALA A 361 1.84 -7.42 16.66
CA ALA A 361 2.22 -8.46 15.70
C ALA A 361 1.45 -9.78 15.92
N GLN A 362 1.20 -10.15 17.18
CA GLN A 362 0.36 -11.30 17.52
C GLN A 362 -1.10 -11.11 17.08
N GLN A 363 -1.68 -9.93 17.33
CA GLN A 363 -3.03 -9.58 16.88
C GLN A 363 -3.16 -9.64 15.35
N ILE A 364 -2.17 -9.09 14.63
CA ILE A 364 -2.13 -9.15 13.17
C ILE A 364 -2.06 -10.61 12.69
N THR A 365 -1.29 -11.46 13.37
CA THR A 365 -1.18 -12.89 13.03
C THR A 365 -2.52 -13.61 13.17
N GLU A 366 -3.27 -13.33 14.23
CA GLU A 366 -4.63 -13.88 14.43
C GLU A 366 -5.59 -13.43 13.32
N ALA A 367 -5.55 -12.14 12.96
CA ALA A 367 -6.35 -11.59 11.86
C ALA A 367 -5.97 -12.22 10.50
N LEU A 368 -4.68 -12.43 10.21
CA LEU A 368 -4.21 -13.09 9.00
C LEU A 368 -4.72 -14.54 8.90
N ASN A 369 -4.72 -15.30 10.01
CA ASN A 369 -5.25 -16.66 10.05
C ASN A 369 -6.75 -16.69 9.69
N LYS A 370 -7.50 -15.67 10.13
CA LYS A 370 -8.91 -15.52 9.78
C LYS A 370 -9.08 -15.17 8.30
N VAL A 371 -8.32 -14.22 7.78
CA VAL A 371 -8.33 -13.86 6.35
C VAL A 371 -7.95 -15.06 5.49
N GLN A 372 -6.96 -15.85 5.89
CA GLN A 372 -6.58 -17.08 5.22
C GLN A 372 -7.76 -18.05 5.11
N SER A 373 -8.48 -18.25 6.22
CA SER A 373 -9.66 -19.13 6.26
C SER A 373 -10.78 -18.64 5.33
N LEU A 374 -10.96 -17.32 5.20
CA LEU A 374 -11.92 -16.73 4.26
C LEU A 374 -11.45 -16.89 2.81
N TYR A 375 -10.18 -16.62 2.51
CA TYR A 375 -9.61 -16.82 1.17
C TYR A 375 -9.67 -18.27 0.71
N GLN A 376 -9.49 -19.24 1.61
CA GLN A 376 -9.70 -20.65 1.31
C GLN A 376 -11.15 -20.98 0.94
N GLN A 377 -12.13 -20.34 1.58
CA GLN A 377 -13.55 -20.51 1.22
C GLN A 377 -13.88 -19.84 -0.13
N ILE A 378 -13.39 -18.61 -0.36
CA ILE A 378 -13.54 -17.91 -1.64
C ILE A 378 -12.97 -18.76 -2.77
N ARG A 379 -11.81 -19.37 -2.55
CA ARG A 379 -11.18 -20.30 -3.49
C ARG A 379 -12.11 -21.48 -3.81
N GLN A 380 -12.66 -22.15 -2.80
CA GLN A 380 -13.58 -23.29 -2.99
C GLN A 380 -14.81 -22.89 -3.80
N ASP A 381 -15.43 -21.76 -3.47
CA ASP A 381 -16.59 -21.24 -4.18
C ASP A 381 -16.25 -20.90 -5.64
N ALA A 382 -15.11 -20.25 -5.88
CA ALA A 382 -14.63 -19.92 -7.22
C ALA A 382 -14.34 -21.17 -8.08
N ILE A 383 -13.76 -22.22 -7.49
CA ILE A 383 -13.54 -23.51 -8.17
C ILE A 383 -14.86 -24.17 -8.54
N GLN A 384 -15.85 -24.13 -7.65
CA GLN A 384 -17.17 -24.69 -7.96
C GLN A 384 -17.84 -23.90 -9.08
N LEU A 385 -17.77 -22.57 -9.05
CA LEU A 385 -18.36 -21.68 -10.04
C LEU A 385 -17.69 -21.80 -11.43
N VAL A 386 -16.36 -21.89 -11.50
CA VAL A 386 -15.62 -22.00 -12.77
C VAL A 386 -15.86 -23.34 -13.49
N HIS A 387 -16.36 -24.35 -12.79
CA HIS A 387 -16.76 -25.62 -13.39
C HIS A 387 -18.23 -25.69 -13.79
N MET A 388 -19.03 -24.67 -13.49
CA MET A 388 -20.43 -24.62 -13.90
C MET A 388 -20.57 -24.26 -15.38
N SER A 389 -21.43 -25.00 -16.09
CA SER A 389 -21.91 -24.62 -17.43
C SER A 389 -22.69 -23.30 -17.40
N SER A 390 -22.81 -22.64 -18.56
CA SER A 390 -23.61 -21.42 -18.70
C SER A 390 -25.07 -21.60 -18.25
N SER A 391 -25.65 -22.79 -18.44
CA SER A 391 -27.00 -23.11 -17.95
C SER A 391 -27.07 -23.22 -16.42
N GLN A 392 -26.05 -23.79 -15.79
CA GLN A 392 -25.96 -23.91 -14.33
C GLN A 392 -25.74 -22.55 -13.68
N LEU A 393 -24.87 -21.71 -14.28
CA LEU A 393 -24.61 -20.35 -13.79
C LEU A 393 -25.85 -19.46 -13.79
N ARG A 394 -26.89 -19.77 -14.57
CA ARG A 394 -28.16 -19.03 -14.56
C ARG A 394 -29.16 -19.51 -13.50
N GLN A 395 -28.84 -20.58 -12.76
CA GLN A 395 -29.74 -21.12 -11.76
C GLN A 395 -29.64 -20.36 -10.44
N PRO A 396 -30.72 -20.34 -9.63
CA PRO A 396 -30.70 -19.74 -8.28
C PRO A 396 -29.59 -20.30 -7.37
N ALA A 397 -29.18 -21.56 -7.55
CA ALA A 397 -28.09 -22.15 -6.79
C ALA A 397 -26.73 -21.47 -7.07
N ALA A 398 -26.47 -21.05 -8.31
CA ALA A 398 -25.27 -20.30 -8.65
C ALA A 398 -25.31 -18.88 -8.06
N LEU A 399 -26.49 -18.25 -8.02
CA LEU A 399 -26.67 -16.95 -7.36
C LEU A 399 -26.35 -17.03 -5.86
N ALA A 400 -26.84 -18.05 -5.16
CA ALA A 400 -26.56 -18.22 -3.74
C ALA A 400 -25.05 -18.38 -3.46
N LEU A 401 -24.33 -19.08 -4.35
CA LEU A 401 -22.88 -19.24 -4.27
C LEU A 401 -22.14 -17.91 -4.57
N LEU A 402 -22.61 -17.14 -5.54
CA LEU A 402 -22.09 -15.79 -5.84
C LEU A 402 -22.30 -14.82 -4.68
N ASP A 403 -23.46 -14.84 -4.04
CA ASP A 403 -23.73 -14.01 -2.86
C ASP A 403 -22.81 -14.40 -1.68
N THR A 404 -22.52 -15.70 -1.53
CA THR A 404 -21.57 -16.21 -0.53
C THR A 404 -20.14 -15.76 -0.82
N LEU A 405 -19.70 -15.91 -2.07
CA LEU A 405 -18.39 -15.46 -2.56
C LEU A 405 -18.18 -13.96 -2.29
N VAL A 406 -19.18 -13.12 -2.62
CA VAL A 406 -19.13 -11.67 -2.35
C VAL A 406 -19.05 -11.38 -0.86
N LYS A 407 -19.87 -12.06 -0.04
CA LYS A 407 -19.86 -11.86 1.41
C LYS A 407 -18.49 -12.20 2.00
N GLN A 408 -17.93 -13.35 1.65
CA GLN A 408 -16.61 -13.76 2.15
C GLN A 408 -15.50 -12.81 1.69
N ALA A 409 -15.54 -12.34 0.44
CA ALA A 409 -14.57 -11.37 -0.06
C ALA A 409 -14.69 -10.02 0.66
N GLN A 410 -15.91 -9.59 0.99
CA GLN A 410 -16.15 -8.38 1.78
C GLN A 410 -15.63 -8.56 3.21
N ASP A 411 -15.97 -9.67 3.86
CA ASP A 411 -15.52 -9.98 5.22
C ASP A 411 -13.98 -10.08 5.27
N ALA A 412 -13.34 -10.65 4.25
CA ALA A 412 -11.89 -10.78 4.19
C ALA A 412 -11.18 -9.43 3.97
N PHE A 413 -11.77 -8.53 3.18
CA PHE A 413 -11.13 -7.26 2.87
C PHE A 413 -11.43 -6.15 3.87
N VAL A 414 -12.68 -6.06 4.35
CA VAL A 414 -13.19 -4.96 5.20
C VAL A 414 -13.32 -5.38 6.66
N GLY A 415 -13.34 -6.69 6.95
CA GLY A 415 -13.63 -7.22 8.28
C GLY A 415 -15.13 -7.44 8.51
N GLN A 416 -15.46 -8.07 9.63
CA GLN A 416 -16.83 -8.35 10.04
C GLN A 416 -16.97 -8.34 11.56
N PHE A 417 -18.15 -8.08 12.09
CA PHE A 417 -18.39 -8.31 13.52
C PHE A 417 -18.66 -9.79 13.78
N ASP A 418 -18.00 -10.35 14.79
CA ASP A 418 -18.31 -11.67 15.31
C ASP A 418 -19.72 -11.65 15.92
N PRO A 419 -20.66 -12.50 15.45
CA PRO A 419 -22.03 -12.48 15.95
C PRO A 419 -22.18 -13.04 17.38
N GLN A 420 -21.20 -13.78 17.90
CA GLN A 420 -21.20 -14.34 19.24
C GLN A 420 -20.56 -13.38 20.26
N THR A 421 -19.43 -12.76 19.91
CA THR A 421 -18.70 -11.87 20.83
C THR A 421 -19.06 -10.39 20.63
N GLY A 422 -19.56 -10.01 19.45
CA GLY A 422 -19.79 -8.62 19.06
C GLY A 422 -18.50 -7.87 18.71
N GLU A 423 -17.36 -8.54 18.70
CA GLU A 423 -16.06 -7.93 18.44
C GLU A 423 -15.80 -7.81 16.93
N LEU A 424 -15.07 -6.77 16.54
CA LEU A 424 -14.66 -6.62 15.15
C LEU A 424 -13.56 -7.65 14.86
N GLN A 425 -13.79 -8.49 13.85
CA GLN A 425 -12.78 -9.31 13.21
C GLN A 425 -12.17 -8.50 12.07
N ASP A 426 -10.88 -8.23 12.17
CA ASP A 426 -10.14 -7.43 11.21
C ASP A 426 -10.04 -8.11 9.85
N GLY A 427 -10.25 -7.33 8.79
CA GLY A 427 -9.94 -7.72 7.41
C GLY A 427 -8.59 -7.15 6.96
N VAL A 428 -8.26 -7.38 5.69
CA VAL A 428 -7.02 -6.89 5.07
C VAL A 428 -6.84 -5.37 5.22
N THR A 429 -7.92 -4.58 5.21
CA THR A 429 -7.83 -3.13 5.40
C THR A 429 -7.30 -2.77 6.79
N GLN A 430 -7.80 -3.42 7.84
CA GLN A 430 -7.34 -3.18 9.21
C GLN A 430 -5.93 -3.72 9.43
N ILE A 431 -5.64 -4.91 8.88
CA ILE A 431 -4.30 -5.51 8.88
C ILE A 431 -3.28 -4.56 8.27
N HIS A 432 -3.60 -3.94 7.14
CA HIS A 432 -2.72 -2.98 6.46
C HIS A 432 -2.29 -1.83 7.38
N TYR A 433 -3.25 -1.13 7.99
CA TYR A 433 -2.95 -0.04 8.91
C TYR A 433 -2.29 -0.53 10.21
N ALA A 434 -2.59 -1.76 10.66
CA ALA A 434 -1.93 -2.35 11.82
C ALA A 434 -0.46 -2.66 11.55
N ILE A 435 -0.12 -3.17 10.35
CA ILE A 435 1.28 -3.39 9.95
C ILE A 435 2.03 -2.07 9.85
N GLU A 436 1.43 -1.00 9.27
CA GLU A 436 2.05 0.34 9.25
C GLU A 436 2.42 0.84 10.66
N ARG A 437 1.56 0.56 11.65
CA ARG A 437 1.80 0.94 13.05
C ARG A 437 2.95 0.19 13.73
N LEU A 438 3.38 -0.96 13.22
CA LEU A 438 4.55 -1.67 13.75
C LEU A 438 5.84 -0.83 13.61
N ALA A 439 5.91 0.06 12.62
CA ALA A 439 7.05 0.96 12.40
C ALA A 439 6.97 2.27 13.22
N THR A 440 6.17 2.31 14.29
CA THR A 440 6.13 3.44 15.22
C THR A 440 7.45 3.56 15.98
N LEU A 441 7.98 4.77 16.04
CA LEU A 441 9.22 5.11 16.74
C LEU A 441 8.90 5.79 18.08
N ASP A 442 9.38 5.20 19.17
CA ASP A 442 9.26 5.80 20.51
C ASP A 442 10.36 6.83 20.76
N VAL A 443 9.96 8.07 21.00
CA VAL A 443 10.86 9.20 21.15
C VAL A 443 11.24 9.38 22.61
N THR A 444 12.54 9.40 22.88
CA THR A 444 13.09 9.53 24.23
C THR A 444 13.99 10.77 24.34
N PRO A 445 14.03 11.44 25.51
CA PRO A 445 15.01 12.48 25.79
C PRO A 445 16.43 11.95 25.76
N LEU A 446 17.32 12.70 25.12
CA LEU A 446 18.74 12.51 25.26
C LEU A 446 19.18 13.13 26.59
N ASN A 447 19.47 12.28 27.57
CA ASN A 447 20.08 12.74 28.79
C ASN A 447 21.51 13.21 28.48
N ASN A 448 21.82 14.47 28.76
CA ASN A 448 23.16 15.07 28.61
C ASN A 448 24.25 14.41 29.50
N SER A 449 23.96 13.27 30.14
CA SER A 449 24.81 12.57 31.11
C SER A 449 25.43 11.26 30.63
N SER A 450 25.24 10.85 29.37
CA SER A 450 25.90 9.66 28.79
C SER A 450 26.77 9.99 27.58
N SER A 451 27.54 11.07 27.66
CA SER A 451 28.78 11.20 26.89
C SER A 451 29.90 10.39 27.56
N ALA A 452 29.77 9.07 27.57
CA ALA A 452 30.87 8.12 27.72
C ALA A 452 30.32 6.69 27.57
N THR A 453 30.88 5.94 26.63
CA THR A 453 30.73 4.48 26.47
C THR A 453 29.46 4.00 25.77
N GLN A 454 29.50 3.94 24.44
CA GLN A 454 29.41 2.68 23.70
C GLN A 454 29.74 2.98 22.23
N GLN A 455 30.95 2.54 21.84
CA GLN A 455 31.38 2.37 20.46
C GLN A 455 30.89 1.01 19.96
#